data_AF-A0A511YWF2-F1
#
_entry.id   AF-A0A511YWF2-F1
#
_cell.length_a   1.000
_cell.length_b   1.000
_cell.length_c   1.000
_cell.angle_alpha   90.00
_cell.angle_beta   90.00
_cell.angle_gamma   90.00
#
_symmetry.space_group_name_H-M   'P 1'
#
loop_
_entity.id
_entity.type
_entity.pdbx_description
1 polymer ?
#
loop_
_entity_poly.entity_id
_entity_poly.type
_entity_poly.pdbx_seq_one_letter_code
_entity_poly.pdbx_strand_id
1 'polypeptide(L)'
;MLRPSIRSAAGYRLYGPDDVRRLAQICEYRRVGLPLAAVRRLLDDADDVAAALAVRLAALDREARELQRQRRAILDYLDDAGTPPAARFVAVLEAVGVDDGQRDRWHAAFERADPAEHQELLEFLRLPDASIAQIRARARATAP
;
A
#
# COMPACT_ATOMS: atom_id res chain seq x y z
N MET A 1 20.74 -3.93 -30.27
CA MET A 1 21.15 -2.51 -30.04
C MET A 1 21.31 -1.81 -31.38
N LEU A 2 21.13 -0.49 -31.43
CA LEU A 2 21.32 0.28 -32.65
C LEU A 2 22.80 0.58 -32.92
N ARG A 3 23.30 0.21 -34.10
CA ARG A 3 24.63 0.57 -34.60
C ARG A 3 24.43 1.29 -35.93
N PRO A 4 25.15 2.39 -36.22
CA PRO A 4 25.01 3.08 -37.49
C PRO A 4 25.48 2.17 -38.63
N SER A 5 24.66 2.04 -39.67
CA SER A 5 25.00 1.29 -40.88
C SER A 5 26.13 1.95 -41.68
N ILE A 6 26.25 3.28 -41.60
CA ILE A 6 27.18 4.06 -42.41
C ILE A 6 27.95 5.07 -41.53
N ARG A 7 29.20 5.34 -41.90
CA ARG A 7 29.97 6.48 -41.41
C ARG A 7 30.39 7.36 -42.57
N SER A 8 30.28 8.67 -42.41
CA SER A 8 30.80 9.63 -43.41
C SER A 8 32.32 9.58 -43.49
N ALA A 9 32.89 10.09 -44.58
CA ALA A 9 34.33 10.25 -44.75
C ALA A 9 34.99 11.09 -43.64
N ALA A 10 34.25 12.01 -43.02
CA ALA A 10 34.67 12.82 -41.87
C ALA A 10 34.40 12.15 -40.50
N GLY A 11 33.94 10.89 -40.47
CA GLY A 11 33.75 10.11 -39.24
C GLY A 11 32.37 10.21 -38.56
N TYR A 12 31.47 11.08 -39.02
CA TYR A 12 30.10 11.18 -38.52
C TYR A 12 29.28 9.91 -38.74
N ARG A 13 28.39 9.59 -37.80
CA ARG A 13 27.44 8.45 -37.90
C ARG A 13 26.30 8.83 -38.82
N LEU A 14 26.04 8.01 -39.83
CA LEU A 14 24.91 8.17 -40.75
C LEU A 14 23.97 6.98 -40.55
N TYR A 15 22.69 7.28 -40.36
CA TYR A 15 21.66 6.28 -40.12
C TYR A 15 20.81 6.11 -41.36
N GLY A 16 20.81 4.89 -41.91
CA GLY A 16 20.04 4.52 -43.08
C GLY A 16 18.62 4.05 -42.73
N PRO A 17 17.80 3.73 -43.74
CA PRO A 17 16.45 3.19 -43.53
C PRO A 17 16.41 1.94 -42.64
N ASP A 18 17.43 1.09 -42.71
CA ASP A 18 17.53 -0.14 -41.89
C ASP A 18 17.76 0.16 -40.42
N ASP A 19 18.52 1.21 -40.12
CA ASP A 19 18.74 1.67 -38.75
C ASP A 19 17.44 2.23 -38.16
N VAL A 20 16.64 2.93 -38.96
CA VAL A 20 15.32 3.43 -38.55
C VAL A 20 14.36 2.27 -38.27
N ARG A 21 14.33 1.24 -39.13
CA ARG A 21 13.51 0.03 -38.89
C ARG A 21 13.93 -0.68 -37.59
N ARG A 22 15.24 -0.85 -37.38
CA ARG A 22 15.78 -1.47 -36.17
C ARG A 22 15.47 -0.64 -34.93
N LEU A 23 15.52 0.69 -35.01
CA LEU A 23 15.14 1.58 -33.93
C LEU A 23 13.64 1.47 -33.59
N ALA A 24 12.77 1.42 -34.60
CA ALA A 24 11.33 1.25 -34.38
C ALA A 24 11.03 -0.04 -33.61
N GLN A 25 11.69 -1.15 -33.98
CA GLN A 25 11.55 -2.44 -33.30
C GLN A 25 12.08 -2.40 -31.85
N ILE A 26 13.20 -1.72 -31.60
CA ILE A 26 13.71 -1.48 -30.24
C ILE A 26 12.67 -0.72 -29.41
N CYS A 27 12.09 0.35 -29.97
CA CYS A 27 11.09 1.16 -29.29
C CYS A 27 9.84 0.36 -28.95
N GLU A 28 9.39 -0.52 -29.85
CA GLU A 28 8.24 -1.40 -29.65
C GLU A 28 8.47 -2.37 -28.49
N TYR A 29 9.58 -3.11 -28.49
CA TYR A 29 9.90 -4.04 -27.40
C TYR A 29 10.13 -3.35 -26.06
N ARG A 30 10.67 -2.13 -26.07
CA ARG A 30 10.82 -1.31 -24.86
C ARG A 30 9.48 -0.84 -24.31
N ARG A 31 8.50 -0.53 -25.18
CA ARG A 31 7.16 -0.10 -24.78
C ARG A 31 6.43 -1.18 -23.99
N VAL A 32 6.61 -2.45 -24.36
CA VAL A 32 6.04 -3.62 -23.64
C VAL A 32 6.88 -4.05 -22.43
N GLY A 33 7.89 -3.27 -22.07
CA GLY A 33 8.64 -3.44 -20.83
C GLY A 33 9.77 -4.47 -20.88
N LEU A 34 10.21 -4.91 -22.08
CA LEU A 34 11.38 -5.79 -22.18
C LEU A 34 12.67 -5.04 -21.81
N PRO A 35 13.59 -5.67 -21.06
CA PRO A 35 14.88 -5.08 -20.75
C PRO A 35 15.76 -5.03 -22.01
N LEU A 36 16.64 -4.03 -22.10
CA LEU A 36 17.52 -3.82 -23.27
C LEU A 36 18.39 -5.04 -23.61
N ALA A 37 18.75 -5.86 -22.62
CA ALA A 37 19.47 -7.10 -22.84
C ALA A 37 18.64 -8.15 -23.60
N ALA A 38 17.35 -8.28 -23.28
CA ALA A 38 16.44 -9.18 -24.00
C ALA A 38 16.14 -8.64 -25.41
N VAL A 39 15.89 -7.32 -25.53
CA VAL A 39 15.73 -6.65 -26.83
C VAL A 39 16.95 -6.88 -27.74
N ARG A 40 18.16 -6.87 -27.18
CA ARG A 40 19.37 -7.17 -27.96
C ARG A 40 19.35 -8.60 -28.51
N ARG A 41 19.06 -9.61 -27.69
CA ARG A 41 19.00 -11.03 -28.12
C ARG A 41 17.94 -11.25 -29.20
N LEU A 42 16.73 -10.73 -28.99
CA LEU A 42 15.63 -10.81 -29.97
C LEU A 42 15.98 -10.18 -31.33
N LEU A 43 16.85 -9.17 -31.34
CA LEU A 43 17.27 -8.46 -32.55
C LEU A 43 18.52 -9.02 -33.23
N ASP A 44 19.28 -9.87 -32.53
CA ASP A 44 20.57 -10.41 -32.99
C ASP A 44 20.44 -11.89 -33.38
N ASP A 45 19.65 -12.69 -32.64
CA ASP A 45 19.58 -14.15 -32.80
C ASP A 45 18.20 -14.68 -33.25
N ALA A 46 17.26 -13.79 -33.59
CA ALA A 46 15.88 -14.15 -33.94
C ALA A 46 15.17 -15.06 -32.91
N ASP A 47 15.53 -14.89 -31.63
CA ASP A 47 14.88 -15.54 -30.49
C ASP A 47 13.36 -15.34 -30.54
N ASP A 48 12.60 -16.33 -30.01
CA ASP A 48 11.15 -16.28 -30.00
C ASP A 48 10.61 -15.11 -29.15
N VAL A 49 10.15 -14.08 -29.85
CA VAL A 49 9.54 -12.88 -29.28
C VAL A 49 8.32 -13.24 -28.42
N ALA A 50 7.52 -14.23 -28.85
CA ALA A 50 6.33 -14.63 -28.11
C ALA A 50 6.71 -15.23 -26.75
N ALA A 51 7.73 -16.09 -26.71
CA ALA A 51 8.26 -16.64 -25.46
C ALA A 51 8.81 -15.54 -24.53
N ALA A 52 9.56 -14.57 -25.06
CA ALA A 52 10.08 -13.45 -24.27
C ALA A 52 8.96 -12.57 -23.68
N LEU A 53 7.91 -12.32 -24.45
CA LEU A 53 6.74 -11.55 -23.99
C LEU A 53 5.92 -12.33 -22.97
N ALA A 54 5.76 -13.64 -23.13
CA ALA A 54 5.06 -14.49 -22.15
C ALA A 54 5.76 -14.45 -20.78
N VAL A 55 7.10 -14.53 -20.76
CA VAL A 55 7.88 -14.38 -19.53
C VAL A 55 7.69 -12.99 -18.91
N ARG A 56 7.65 -11.92 -19.72
CA ARG A 56 7.42 -10.56 -19.21
C ARG A 56 6.01 -10.40 -18.64
N LEU A 57 5.00 -10.95 -19.30
CA LEU A 57 3.61 -10.93 -18.84
C LEU A 57 3.48 -11.63 -17.49
N ALA A 58 4.06 -12.82 -17.33
CA ALA A 58 4.05 -13.54 -16.06
C ALA A 58 4.78 -12.78 -14.93
N ALA A 59 5.82 -12.01 -15.25
CA ALA A 59 6.46 -11.12 -14.28
C ALA A 59 5.55 -9.96 -13.86
N LEU A 60 4.91 -9.29 -14.82
CA LEU A 60 3.94 -8.22 -14.56
C LEU A 60 2.77 -8.69 -13.69
N ASP A 61 2.24 -9.88 -13.96
CA ASP A 61 1.14 -10.44 -13.16
C ASP A 61 1.55 -10.66 -11.70
N ARG A 62 2.80 -11.09 -11.46
CA ARG A 62 3.33 -11.25 -10.09
C ARG A 62 3.49 -9.91 -9.39
N GLU A 63 4.06 -8.91 -10.08
CA GLU A 63 4.19 -7.54 -9.57
C GLU A 63 2.82 -6.94 -9.22
N ALA A 64 1.82 -7.09 -10.12
CA ALA A 64 0.46 -6.61 -9.90
C ALA A 64 -0.20 -7.27 -8.68
N ARG A 65 -0.05 -8.59 -8.53
CA ARG A 65 -0.59 -9.31 -7.36
C ARG A 65 0.05 -8.83 -6.05
N GLU A 66 1.36 -8.55 -6.06
CA GLU A 66 2.05 -8.01 -4.87
C GLU A 66 1.55 -6.61 -4.53
N LEU A 67 1.43 -5.72 -5.51
CA LEU A 67 0.89 -4.37 -5.30
C LEU A 67 -0.55 -4.41 -4.76
N GLN A 68 -1.39 -5.34 -5.26
CA GLN A 68 -2.74 -5.52 -4.74
C GLN A 68 -2.75 -6.01 -3.29
N ARG A 69 -1.83 -6.92 -2.90
CA ARG A 69 -1.67 -7.35 -1.50
C ARG A 69 -1.26 -6.19 -0.60
N GLN A 70 -0.26 -5.40 -1.01
CA GLN A 70 0.19 -4.23 -0.25
C GLN A 70 -0.93 -3.20 -0.08
N ARG A 71 -1.66 -2.90 -1.15
CA ARG A 71 -2.84 -2.02 -1.09
C ARG A 71 -3.87 -2.53 -0.08
N ARG A 72 -4.16 -3.82 -0.08
CA ARG A 72 -5.10 -4.41 0.89
C ARG A 72 -4.60 -4.23 2.33
N ALA A 73 -3.35 -4.57 2.60
CA ALA A 73 -2.77 -4.41 3.94
C ALA A 73 -2.79 -2.96 4.43
N ILE A 74 -2.55 -1.98 3.54
CA ILE A 74 -2.67 -0.56 3.89
C ILE A 74 -4.12 -0.18 4.22
N LEU A 75 -5.09 -0.65 3.43
CA LEU A 75 -6.50 -0.40 3.73
C LEU A 75 -6.89 -1.02 5.06
N ASP A 76 -6.49 -2.26 5.34
CA ASP A 76 -6.78 -2.91 6.62
C ASP A 76 -6.16 -2.12 7.79
N TYR A 77 -4.91 -1.65 7.64
CA TYR A 77 -4.26 -0.79 8.64
C TYR A 77 -4.97 0.56 8.84
N LEU A 78 -5.43 1.19 7.75
CA LEU A 78 -6.14 2.47 7.82
C LEU A 78 -7.56 2.31 8.34
N ASP A 79 -8.24 1.22 8.00
CA ASP A 79 -9.53 0.85 8.58
C ASP A 79 -9.36 0.59 10.07
N ASP A 80 -8.28 -0.06 10.51
CA ASP A 80 -7.86 -0.20 11.92
C ASP A 80 -7.45 1.14 12.58
N ALA A 81 -7.05 2.15 11.81
CA ALA A 81 -6.78 3.50 12.29
C ALA A 81 -8.00 4.45 12.21
N GLY A 82 -9.06 4.06 11.48
CA GLY A 82 -10.21 4.90 11.11
C GLY A 82 -11.35 4.95 12.14
N THR A 83 -11.38 4.03 13.09
CA THR A 83 -12.20 4.16 14.30
C THR A 83 -11.37 4.91 15.34
N PRO A 84 -11.92 5.93 16.04
CA PRO A 84 -11.14 6.72 16.97
C PRO A 84 -10.49 5.79 17.99
N PRO A 85 -9.15 5.67 18.01
CA PRO A 85 -8.49 4.94 19.07
C PRO A 85 -8.92 5.61 20.37
N ALA A 86 -9.13 4.83 21.43
CA ALA A 86 -9.36 5.38 22.76
C ALA A 86 -8.43 6.56 23.08
N ALA A 87 -7.17 6.53 22.61
CA ALA A 87 -6.20 7.62 22.70
C ALA A 87 -6.67 8.96 22.07
N ARG A 88 -7.29 8.94 20.88
CA ARG A 88 -7.83 10.18 20.24
C ARG A 88 -9.04 10.71 21.01
N PHE A 89 -9.92 9.82 21.46
CA PHE A 89 -11.07 10.21 22.27
C PHE A 89 -10.62 10.86 23.59
N VAL A 90 -9.66 10.23 24.26
CA VAL A 90 -9.01 10.76 25.46
C VAL A 90 -8.35 12.12 25.21
N ALA A 91 -7.58 12.27 24.12
CA ALA A 91 -6.93 13.54 23.79
C ALA A 91 -7.95 14.68 23.57
N VAL A 92 -9.12 14.39 23.01
CA VAL A 92 -10.21 15.37 22.86
C VAL A 92 -10.79 15.76 24.22
N LEU A 93 -11.03 14.79 25.10
CA LEU A 93 -11.51 15.03 26.46
C LEU A 93 -10.52 15.88 27.27
N GLU A 94 -9.23 15.58 27.19
CA GLU A 94 -8.16 16.33 27.85
C GLU A 94 -8.07 17.77 27.29
N ALA A 95 -8.22 17.95 25.97
CA ALA A 95 -8.21 19.27 25.34
C ALA A 95 -9.36 20.19 25.79
N VAL A 96 -10.49 19.63 26.22
CA VAL A 96 -11.63 20.39 26.79
C VAL A 96 -11.60 20.44 28.32
N GLY A 97 -10.52 19.97 28.95
CA GLY A 97 -10.28 20.08 30.39
C GLY A 97 -10.88 18.96 31.23
N VAL A 98 -11.19 17.80 30.65
CA VAL A 98 -11.61 16.62 31.41
C VAL A 98 -10.39 15.89 31.96
N ASP A 99 -10.24 15.88 33.27
CA ASP A 99 -9.17 15.19 34.00
C ASP A 99 -9.48 13.69 34.25
N ASP A 100 -8.48 12.96 34.75
CA ASP A 100 -8.58 11.52 35.06
C ASP A 100 -9.70 11.20 36.04
N GLY A 101 -9.90 12.04 37.06
CA GLY A 101 -10.94 11.85 38.07
C GLY A 101 -12.34 12.07 37.49
N GLN A 102 -12.51 13.03 36.58
CA GLN A 102 -13.75 13.27 35.85
C GLN A 102 -14.06 12.10 34.91
N ARG A 103 -13.04 11.55 34.21
CA ARG A 103 -13.20 10.36 33.37
C ARG A 103 -13.62 9.15 34.19
N ASP A 104 -13.00 8.91 35.34
CA ASP A 104 -13.35 7.78 36.21
C ASP A 104 -14.78 7.89 36.74
N ARG A 105 -15.20 9.10 37.14
CA ARG A 105 -16.59 9.36 37.53
C ARG A 105 -17.56 9.16 36.37
N TRP A 106 -17.19 9.57 35.16
CA TRP A 106 -18.00 9.37 33.96
C TRP A 106 -18.16 7.88 33.64
N HIS A 107 -17.08 7.09 33.65
CA HIS A 107 -17.16 5.64 33.47
C HIS A 107 -18.03 4.97 34.55
N ALA A 108 -17.89 5.36 35.82
CA ALA A 108 -18.71 4.83 36.92
C ALA A 108 -20.19 5.22 36.79
N ALA A 109 -20.48 6.44 36.33
CA ALA A 109 -21.85 6.89 36.07
C ALA A 109 -22.47 6.16 34.87
N PHE A 110 -21.70 5.99 33.79
CA PHE A 110 -22.16 5.33 32.57
C PHE A 110 -22.39 3.83 32.81
N GLU A 111 -21.44 3.12 33.43
CA GLU A 111 -21.59 1.70 33.78
C GLU A 111 -22.81 1.44 34.69
N ARG A 112 -23.23 2.43 35.49
CA ARG A 112 -24.43 2.32 36.32
C ARG A 112 -25.72 2.60 35.55
N ALA A 113 -25.68 3.59 34.66
CA ALA A 113 -26.85 4.03 33.91
C ALA A 113 -27.20 3.05 32.78
N ASP A 114 -26.21 2.66 31.98
CA ASP A 114 -26.36 1.71 30.89
C ASP A 114 -25.06 0.89 30.66
N PRO A 115 -24.95 -0.29 31.28
CA PRO A 115 -23.79 -1.17 31.12
C PRO A 115 -23.63 -1.74 29.71
N ALA A 116 -24.68 -1.76 28.88
CA ALA A 116 -24.63 -2.29 27.53
C ALA A 116 -24.08 -1.22 26.58
N GLU A 117 -24.59 0.00 26.63
CA GLU A 117 -24.06 1.11 25.84
C GLU A 117 -22.63 1.47 26.22
N HIS A 118 -22.26 1.33 27.51
CA HIS A 118 -20.87 1.52 27.92
C HIS A 118 -19.94 0.47 27.30
N GLN A 119 -20.38 -0.80 27.18
CA GLN A 119 -19.63 -1.85 26.47
C GLN A 119 -19.48 -1.49 24.99
N GLU A 120 -20.58 -1.16 24.33
CA GLU A 120 -20.59 -0.81 22.90
C GLU A 120 -19.70 0.39 22.61
N LEU A 121 -19.67 1.40 23.48
CA LEU A 121 -18.77 2.53 23.31
C LEU A 121 -17.30 2.11 23.44
N LEU A 122 -16.94 1.26 24.39
CA LEU A 122 -15.56 0.82 24.58
C LEU A 122 -15.09 -0.07 23.40
N GLU A 123 -15.98 -0.90 22.86
CA GLU A 123 -15.76 -1.65 21.62
C GLU A 123 -15.64 -0.72 20.40
N PHE A 124 -16.51 0.30 20.33
CA PHE A 124 -16.44 1.35 19.32
C PHE A 124 -15.15 2.17 19.44
N LEU A 125 -14.55 2.31 20.62
CA LEU A 125 -13.25 2.95 20.81
C LEU A 125 -12.07 1.98 20.58
N ARG A 126 -12.36 0.74 20.14
CA ARG A 126 -11.39 -0.33 19.85
C ARG A 126 -10.47 -0.69 21.00
N LEU A 127 -11.00 -0.70 22.22
CA LEU A 127 -10.24 -1.27 23.33
C LEU A 127 -10.25 -2.81 23.25
N PRO A 128 -9.12 -3.49 23.53
CA PRO A 128 -9.10 -4.95 23.67
C PRO A 128 -10.01 -5.42 24.81
N ASP A 129 -10.61 -6.61 24.70
CA ASP A 129 -11.51 -7.18 25.71
C ASP A 129 -10.95 -7.13 27.14
N ALA A 130 -9.65 -7.39 27.30
CA ALA A 130 -8.97 -7.31 28.59
C ALA A 130 -8.99 -5.89 29.19
N SER A 131 -8.79 -4.86 28.36
CA SER A 131 -8.87 -3.46 28.77
C SER A 131 -10.31 -3.04 29.08
N ILE A 132 -11.27 -3.48 28.26
CA ILE A 132 -12.71 -3.25 28.51
C ILE A 132 -13.10 -3.82 29.87
N ALA A 133 -12.75 -5.08 30.13
CA ALA A 133 -13.03 -5.74 31.40
C ALA A 133 -12.43 -5.00 32.60
N GLN A 134 -11.18 -4.52 32.48
CA GLN A 134 -10.52 -3.73 33.52
C GLN A 134 -11.22 -2.39 33.80
N ILE A 135 -11.55 -1.62 32.75
CA ILE A 135 -12.22 -0.33 32.88
C ILE A 135 -13.59 -0.51 33.54
N ARG A 136 -14.37 -1.49 33.09
CA ARG A 136 -15.70 -1.77 33.64
C ARG A 136 -15.62 -2.27 35.09
N ALA A 137 -14.66 -3.12 35.41
CA ALA A 137 -14.42 -3.56 36.80
C ALA A 137 -14.09 -2.38 37.71
N ARG A 138 -13.20 -1.47 37.26
CA ARG A 138 -12.88 -0.24 38.00
C ARG A 138 -14.09 0.68 38.14
N ALA A 139 -14.86 0.86 37.08
CA ALA A 139 -16.07 1.69 37.07
C ALA A 139 -17.10 1.19 38.11
N ARG A 140 -17.29 -0.13 38.20
CA ARG A 140 -18.16 -0.76 39.23
C ARG A 140 -17.62 -0.58 40.64
N ALA A 141 -16.30 -0.68 40.82
CA ALA A 141 -15.65 -0.52 42.13
C ALA A 141 -15.60 0.94 42.63
N THR A 142 -15.73 1.91 41.72
CA THR A 142 -15.69 3.35 42.01
C THR A 142 -17.08 3.91 42.34
N ALA A 143 -18.14 3.10 42.25
CA ALA A 143 -19.48 3.49 42.65
C ALA A 143 -19.60 3.53 44.19
N PRO A 144 -20.09 4.62 44.79
CA PRO A 144 -20.37 4.70 46.22
C PRO A 144 -21.56 3.84 46.65
#